data_AF-A0A2A4JRW8-F1
#
_entry.id   AF-A0A2A4JRW8-F1
#
_cell.length_a   1.000
_cell.length_b   1.000
_cell.length_c   1.000
_cell.angle_alpha   90.00
_cell.angle_beta   90.00
_cell.angle_gamma   90.00
#
_symmetry.space_group_name_H-M   'P 1'
#
loop_
_entity.id
_entity.type
_entity.pdbx_description
1 polymer ?
#
loop_
_entity_poly.entity_id
_entity_poly.type
_entity_poly.pdbx_seq_one_letter_code
_entity_poly.pdbx_strand_id
1 'polypeptide(L)'
;MPKIATFVFFDIETTGLPHQERNKTKITELSFVAALRKDIKNAPFGAVPYISKLTLLFNPQKDIHPVAAKMTGLSNESLKNAPIFRDNIATIVSFLSDLPKPVCLVAHNGDKFDYRILLAEFLDVNASLPQDLFCVDSLAGFKHVIRSPTTNGANTSSIRKDDSLARSISMVDDSLLEEDSLAKDNNSLISEDSLISDDWPELDVSTDDWKEIDSLCSSFSDMPLDNSRSSRNFDECRETSKNNKETEKISYTLSNLYKRIMRKEVYNAHRAEDDCLMLLECVAATKEFLPWADRSCKSIYDIVPLDRKKYKNNHFTSTSLS
;
A
#
# COMPACT_ATOMS: atom_id res chain seq x y z
N MET A 1 1.83 21.94 -10.68
CA MET A 1 2.11 20.78 -9.81
C MET A 1 2.87 21.28 -8.59
N PRO A 2 2.43 20.98 -7.37
CA PRO A 2 3.15 21.38 -6.17
C PRO A 2 4.52 20.69 -6.16
N LYS A 3 5.57 21.41 -5.77
CA LYS A 3 6.88 20.82 -5.55
C LYS A 3 6.99 20.49 -4.07
N ILE A 4 6.80 19.23 -3.71
CA ILE A 4 6.73 18.79 -2.32
C ILE A 4 8.08 19.07 -1.64
N ALA A 5 8.04 19.78 -0.52
CA ALA A 5 9.22 20.14 0.26
C ALA A 5 9.54 19.09 1.32
N THR A 6 8.50 18.53 1.96
CA THR A 6 8.64 17.53 3.04
C THR A 6 7.78 16.31 2.72
N PHE A 7 8.38 15.13 2.82
CA PHE A 7 7.69 13.85 2.74
C PHE A 7 7.58 13.27 4.14
N VAL A 8 6.37 12.85 4.51
CA VAL A 8 6.09 12.21 5.79
C VAL A 8 5.68 10.78 5.51
N PHE A 9 6.60 9.85 5.77
CA PHE A 9 6.33 8.43 5.69
C PHE A 9 5.41 8.07 6.85
N PHE A 10 4.32 7.40 6.53
CA PHE A 10 3.20 7.16 7.43
C PHE A 10 2.81 5.69 7.39
N ASP A 11 2.68 5.12 8.57
CA ASP A 11 2.21 3.75 8.78
C ASP A 11 1.43 3.68 10.09
N ILE A 12 0.43 2.78 10.14
CA ILE A 12 -0.35 2.48 11.34
C ILE A 12 -0.46 0.98 11.60
N GLU A 13 -0.28 0.62 12.87
CA GLU A 13 -0.78 -0.65 13.36
C GLU A 13 -2.19 -0.50 13.89
N THR A 14 -2.99 -1.55 13.72
CA THR A 14 -4.42 -1.49 14.02
C THR A 14 -4.91 -2.71 14.79
N THR A 15 -6.11 -2.60 15.37
CA THR A 15 -6.75 -3.70 16.08
C THR A 15 -7.00 -4.93 15.20
N GLY A 16 -7.07 -4.77 13.88
CA GLY A 16 -7.40 -5.82 12.91
C GLY A 16 -7.89 -5.21 11.60
N LEU A 17 -8.10 -6.03 10.57
CA LEU A 17 -8.48 -5.53 9.26
C LEU A 17 -9.93 -5.00 9.24
N PRO A 18 -10.25 -3.93 8.47
CA PRO A 18 -11.59 -3.37 8.39
C PRO A 18 -12.70 -4.39 8.15
N HIS A 19 -12.48 -5.36 7.26
CA HIS A 19 -13.48 -6.39 6.96
C HIS A 19 -13.69 -7.36 8.13
N GLN A 20 -12.64 -7.71 8.87
CA GLN A 20 -12.70 -8.57 10.06
C GLN A 20 -13.50 -7.90 11.18
N GLU A 21 -13.45 -6.56 11.23
CA GLU A 21 -14.03 -5.78 12.31
C GLU A 21 -15.27 -4.97 11.92
N ARG A 22 -15.88 -5.25 10.76
CA ARG A 22 -17.06 -4.51 10.25
C ARG A 22 -16.84 -2.99 10.24
N ASN A 23 -15.69 -2.57 9.73
CA ASN A 23 -15.19 -1.19 9.67
C ASN A 23 -14.99 -0.50 11.04
N LYS A 24 -14.90 -1.26 12.13
CA LYS A 24 -14.62 -0.73 13.47
C LYS A 24 -13.14 -0.79 13.86
N THR A 25 -12.24 -0.94 12.89
CA THR A 25 -10.78 -0.94 13.07
C THR A 25 -10.30 0.34 13.74
N LYS A 26 -9.54 0.20 14.81
CA LYS A 26 -8.94 1.32 15.56
C LYS A 26 -7.42 1.27 15.46
N ILE A 27 -6.78 2.44 15.54
CA ILE A 27 -5.32 2.56 15.54
C ILE A 27 -4.76 2.14 16.91
N THR A 28 -3.68 1.36 16.91
CA THR A 28 -2.92 0.93 18.10
C THR A 28 -1.52 1.52 18.14
N GLU A 29 -0.91 1.77 16.98
CA GLU A 29 0.35 2.49 16.82
C GLU A 29 0.25 3.40 15.59
N LEU A 30 0.81 4.60 15.66
CA LEU A 30 0.96 5.51 14.53
C LEU A 30 2.41 5.96 14.48
N SER A 31 3.00 5.95 13.29
CA SER A 31 4.32 6.52 13.05
C SER A 31 4.29 7.54 11.92
N PHE A 32 4.95 8.66 12.16
CA PHE A 32 5.37 9.58 11.13
C PHE A 32 6.89 9.69 11.12
N VAL A 33 7.50 9.49 9.95
CA VAL A 33 8.90 9.78 9.69
C VAL A 33 8.98 10.85 8.61
N ALA A 34 9.29 12.08 9.01
CA ALA A 34 9.39 13.22 8.12
C ALA A 34 10.84 13.42 7.63
N ALA A 35 11.00 13.61 6.32
CA ALA A 35 12.29 13.93 5.69
C ALA A 35 12.12 15.04 4.65
N LEU A 36 13.08 15.97 4.59
CA LEU A 36 13.07 17.00 3.56
C LEU A 36 13.46 16.40 2.21
N ARG A 37 12.83 16.90 1.15
CA ARG A 37 13.12 16.50 -0.23
C ARG A 37 14.62 16.53 -0.56
N LYS A 38 15.30 17.60 -0.15
CA LYS A 38 16.74 17.79 -0.41
C LYS A 38 17.57 16.67 0.25
N ASP A 39 17.17 16.23 1.44
CA ASP A 39 17.92 15.25 2.22
C ASP A 39 17.65 13.85 1.67
N ILE A 40 16.41 13.52 1.29
CA ILE A 40 16.09 12.29 0.57
C ILE A 40 16.88 12.20 -0.74
N LYS A 41 16.90 13.28 -1.53
CA LYS A 41 17.61 13.30 -2.83
C LYS A 41 19.11 13.09 -2.69
N ASN A 42 19.70 13.63 -1.63
CA ASN A 42 21.13 13.61 -1.38
C ASN A 42 21.58 12.39 -0.56
N ALA A 43 20.65 11.59 -0.04
CA ALA A 43 20.96 10.40 0.72
C ALA A 43 21.76 9.40 -0.14
N PRO A 44 22.91 8.91 0.35
CA PRO A 44 23.59 7.77 -0.25
C PRO A 44 22.68 6.53 -0.27
N PHE A 45 22.90 5.64 -1.22
CA PHE A 45 22.16 4.37 -1.27
C PHE A 45 22.35 3.59 0.04
N GLY A 46 21.24 3.15 0.65
CA GLY A 46 21.26 2.40 1.91
C GLY A 46 21.41 3.24 3.18
N ALA A 47 21.51 4.56 3.07
CA ALA A 47 21.55 5.48 4.20
C ALA A 47 20.17 6.14 4.44
N VAL A 48 19.82 6.32 5.71
CA VAL A 48 18.64 7.09 6.12
C VAL A 48 19.02 8.58 6.16
N PRO A 49 18.27 9.48 5.49
CA PRO A 49 18.52 10.93 5.55
C PRO A 49 18.26 11.51 6.95
N TYR A 50 18.50 12.82 7.13
CA TYR A 50 18.05 13.52 8.33
C TYR A 50 16.52 13.49 8.43
N ILE A 51 16.01 13.09 9.59
CA ILE A 51 14.58 12.86 9.83
C ILE A 51 14.09 13.52 11.11
N SER A 52 12.80 13.84 11.15
CA SER A 52 12.02 14.10 12.37
C SER A 52 10.96 13.01 12.51
N LYS A 53 10.74 12.52 13.73
CA LYS A 53 9.83 11.38 13.96
C LYS A 53 8.79 11.69 15.02
N LEU A 54 7.59 11.12 14.84
CA LEU A 54 6.54 11.04 15.85
C LEU A 54 5.97 9.62 15.82
N THR A 55 6.23 8.85 16.88
CA THR A 55 5.67 7.50 17.06
C THR A 55 4.80 7.51 18.31
N LEU A 56 3.54 7.10 18.19
CA LEU A 56 2.55 7.14 19.27
C LEU A 56 1.85 5.78 19.39
N LEU A 57 1.72 5.30 20.62
CA LEU A 57 0.89 4.14 20.96
C LEU A 57 -0.46 4.60 21.47
N PHE A 58 -1.50 3.82 21.18
CA PHE A 58 -2.87 4.12 21.56
C PHE A 58 -3.56 2.97 22.24
N ASN A 59 -4.34 3.27 23.27
CA ASN A 59 -5.37 2.35 23.75
C ASN A 59 -6.58 2.42 22.79
N PRO A 60 -6.91 1.33 22.07
CA PRO A 60 -7.99 1.36 21.09
C PRO A 60 -9.40 1.32 21.71
N GLN A 61 -9.51 1.14 23.04
CA GLN A 61 -10.77 0.99 23.78
C GLN A 61 -11.67 -0.15 23.25
N LYS A 62 -11.05 -1.18 22.68
CA LYS A 62 -11.67 -2.41 22.20
C LYS A 62 -10.64 -3.52 22.11
N ASP A 63 -11.10 -4.76 21.98
CA ASP A 63 -10.21 -5.90 21.83
C ASP A 63 -9.42 -5.85 20.51
N ILE A 64 -8.13 -6.16 20.61
CA ILE A 64 -7.23 -6.35 19.47
C ILE A 64 -7.40 -7.78 18.97
N HIS A 65 -7.60 -7.95 17.67
CA HIS A 65 -7.73 -9.25 17.04
C HIS A 65 -6.45 -10.08 17.25
N PRO A 66 -6.53 -11.39 17.57
CA PRO A 66 -5.36 -12.20 17.89
C PRO A 66 -4.28 -12.21 16.80
N VAL A 67 -4.68 -12.17 15.53
CA VAL A 67 -3.75 -12.11 14.39
C VAL A 67 -2.99 -10.78 14.37
N ALA A 68 -3.67 -9.66 14.58
CA ALA A 68 -3.03 -8.35 14.66
C ALA A 68 -2.09 -8.27 15.87
N ALA A 69 -2.51 -8.77 17.04
CA ALA A 69 -1.67 -8.83 18.23
C ALA A 69 -0.40 -9.67 18.02
N LYS A 70 -0.51 -10.79 17.30
CA LYS A 70 0.64 -11.65 16.96
C LYS A 70 1.60 -10.98 15.99
N MET A 71 1.10 -10.29 14.96
CA MET A 71 1.94 -9.63 13.96
C MET A 71 2.69 -8.44 14.57
N THR A 72 1.97 -7.60 15.31
CA THR A 72 2.50 -6.31 15.83
C THR A 72 3.19 -6.43 17.19
N GLY A 73 2.93 -7.51 17.93
CA GLY A 73 3.33 -7.65 19.32
C GLY A 73 2.56 -6.75 20.30
N LEU A 74 1.55 -6.02 19.82
CA LEU A 74 0.71 -5.14 20.65
C LEU A 74 -0.51 -5.89 21.18
N SER A 75 -0.83 -5.68 22.46
CA SER A 75 -1.97 -6.30 23.11
C SER A 75 -2.74 -5.27 23.93
N ASN A 76 -4.00 -5.59 24.27
CA ASN A 76 -4.78 -4.74 25.17
C ASN A 76 -4.08 -4.53 26.52
N GLU A 77 -3.34 -5.52 27.01
CA GLU A 77 -2.59 -5.42 28.26
C GLU A 77 -1.38 -4.47 28.15
N SER A 78 -0.62 -4.54 27.04
CA SER A 78 0.52 -3.63 26.83
C SER A 78 0.08 -2.19 26.58
N LEU A 79 -1.11 -2.00 26.02
CA LEU A 79 -1.67 -0.69 25.67
C LEU A 79 -2.65 -0.13 26.72
N LYS A 80 -2.90 -0.84 27.82
CA LYS A 80 -3.93 -0.46 28.81
C LYS A 80 -3.77 0.97 29.36
N ASN A 81 -2.51 1.40 29.54
CA ASN A 81 -2.15 2.72 30.08
C ASN A 81 -1.74 3.72 28.99
N ALA A 82 -1.80 3.35 27.72
CA ALA A 82 -1.53 4.27 26.62
C ALA A 82 -2.69 5.28 26.48
N PRO A 83 -2.43 6.51 25.98
CA PRO A 83 -3.47 7.48 25.68
C PRO A 83 -4.48 6.93 24.65
N ILE A 84 -5.70 7.45 24.64
CA ILE A 84 -6.62 7.16 23.53
C ILE A 84 -6.31 8.10 22.36
N PHE A 85 -6.75 7.77 21.14
CA PHE A 85 -6.42 8.57 19.94
C PHE A 85 -6.73 10.07 20.10
N ARG A 86 -7.87 10.37 20.74
CA ARG A 86 -8.32 11.75 20.97
C ARG A 86 -7.31 12.61 21.75
N ASP A 87 -6.54 12.01 22.65
CA ASP A 87 -5.64 12.73 23.55
C ASP A 87 -4.44 13.34 22.80
N ASN A 88 -4.09 12.80 21.62
CA ASN A 88 -2.91 13.21 20.84
C ASN A 88 -3.23 13.96 19.54
N ILE A 89 -4.48 14.38 19.33
CA ILE A 89 -4.87 15.14 18.12
C ILE A 89 -4.01 16.40 17.95
N ALA A 90 -3.82 17.18 19.02
CA ALA A 90 -3.03 18.40 18.97
C ALA A 90 -1.56 18.10 18.61
N THR A 91 -0.98 17.03 19.16
CA THR A 91 0.39 16.59 18.88
C THR A 91 0.56 16.23 17.40
N ILE A 92 -0.36 15.42 16.86
CA ILE A 92 -0.36 15.01 15.44
C ILE A 92 -0.48 16.24 14.52
N VAL A 93 -1.43 17.13 14.80
CA VAL A 93 -1.68 18.31 13.98
C VAL A 93 -0.49 19.28 14.05
N SER A 94 0.08 19.53 15.23
CA SER A 94 1.26 20.39 15.38
C SER A 94 2.45 19.84 14.60
N PHE A 95 2.75 18.54 14.77
CA PHE A 95 3.85 17.91 14.06
C PHE A 95 3.75 18.10 12.55
N LEU A 96 2.58 17.89 11.95
CA LEU A 96 2.36 18.05 10.50
C LEU A 96 2.33 19.53 10.06
N SER A 97 1.92 20.43 10.94
CA SER A 97 1.80 21.88 10.65
C SER A 97 3.14 22.58 10.67
N ASP A 98 4.05 22.16 11.54
CA ASP A 98 5.36 22.79 11.76
C ASP A 98 6.41 22.40 10.69
N LEU A 99 6.12 21.39 9.87
CA LEU A 99 7.01 20.93 8.80
C LEU A 99 7.06 21.92 7.62
N PRO A 100 8.21 22.06 6.94
CA PRO A 100 8.33 22.89 5.75
C PRO A 100 7.36 22.48 4.64
N LYS A 101 6.51 23.42 4.21
CA LYS A 101 5.47 23.19 3.20
C LYS A 101 6.02 23.25 1.76
N PRO A 102 5.40 22.57 0.79
CA PRO A 102 4.26 21.65 0.92
C PRO A 102 4.65 20.31 1.58
N VAL A 103 3.75 19.74 2.38
CA VAL A 103 3.91 18.44 3.06
C VAL A 103 3.08 17.39 2.34
N CYS A 104 3.65 16.21 2.10
CA CYS A 104 2.96 15.06 1.52
C CYS A 104 3.13 13.82 2.40
N LEU A 105 2.02 13.20 2.81
CA LEU A 105 2.04 11.87 3.40
C LEU A 105 2.39 10.81 2.34
N VAL A 106 3.13 9.79 2.75
CA VAL A 106 3.50 8.63 1.94
C VAL A 106 3.27 7.37 2.75
N ALA A 107 2.20 6.65 2.43
CA ALA A 107 1.88 5.34 3.00
C ALA A 107 1.89 4.26 1.92
N HIS A 108 2.07 3.01 2.32
CA HIS A 108 2.07 1.88 1.40
C HIS A 108 0.70 1.21 1.38
N ASN A 109 -0.01 1.32 0.24
CA ASN A 109 -1.43 0.96 0.15
C ASN A 109 -2.36 1.89 0.99
N GLY A 110 -1.89 3.11 1.26
CA GLY A 110 -2.59 4.09 2.09
C GLY A 110 -3.95 4.52 1.55
N ASP A 111 -4.15 4.53 0.23
CA ASP A 111 -5.44 4.89 -0.38
C ASP A 111 -6.57 3.94 0.06
N LYS A 112 -6.21 2.66 0.27
CA LYS A 112 -7.15 1.62 0.67
C LYS A 112 -7.15 1.35 2.18
N PHE A 113 -6.13 1.82 2.91
CA PHE A 113 -5.92 1.47 4.32
C PHE A 113 -5.64 2.68 5.22
N ASP A 114 -4.39 3.11 5.35
CA ASP A 114 -3.91 4.03 6.37
C ASP A 114 -4.66 5.35 6.40
N TYR A 115 -4.81 6.00 5.23
CA TYR A 115 -5.46 7.30 5.12
C TYR A 115 -6.94 7.23 5.51
N ARG A 116 -7.62 6.15 5.12
CA ARG A 116 -9.05 5.97 5.43
C ARG A 116 -9.29 5.82 6.92
N ILE A 117 -8.43 5.05 7.59
CA ILE A 117 -8.53 4.80 9.02
C ILE A 117 -8.14 6.07 9.80
N LEU A 118 -7.06 6.75 9.41
CA LEU A 118 -6.64 8.03 10.01
C LEU A 118 -7.77 9.07 9.93
N LEU A 119 -8.35 9.28 8.75
CA LEU A 119 -9.45 10.21 8.56
C LEU A 119 -10.69 9.84 9.38
N ALA A 120 -10.99 8.54 9.50
CA ALA A 120 -12.10 8.08 10.34
C ALA A 120 -11.87 8.37 11.83
N GLU A 121 -10.64 8.23 12.34
CA GLU A 121 -10.33 8.58 13.74
C GLU A 121 -10.44 10.09 14.00
N PHE A 122 -9.99 10.94 13.06
CA PHE A 122 -10.18 12.39 13.14
C PHE A 122 -11.67 12.78 13.08
N LEU A 123 -12.43 12.13 12.21
CA LEU A 123 -13.87 12.35 12.08
C LEU A 123 -14.64 11.96 13.36
N ASP A 124 -14.28 10.84 13.98
CA ASP A 124 -14.91 10.34 15.22
C ASP A 124 -14.81 11.36 16.38
N VAL A 125 -13.77 12.20 16.39
CA VAL A 125 -13.54 13.22 17.43
C VAL A 125 -13.85 14.65 16.98
N ASN A 126 -14.44 14.82 15.79
CA ASN A 126 -14.76 16.11 15.18
C ASN A 126 -13.54 17.05 15.08
N ALA A 127 -12.40 16.48 14.70
CA ALA A 127 -11.16 17.20 14.42
C ALA A 127 -10.81 17.10 12.92
N SER A 128 -9.74 17.80 12.51
CA SER A 128 -9.28 17.80 11.13
C SER A 128 -7.76 17.83 11.06
N LEU A 129 -7.21 17.16 10.04
CA LEU A 129 -5.81 17.31 9.66
C LEU A 129 -5.56 18.72 9.06
N PRO A 130 -4.29 19.12 8.83
CA PRO A 130 -4.01 20.35 8.10
C PRO A 130 -4.62 20.34 6.70
N GLN A 131 -5.29 21.44 6.32
CA GLN A 131 -6.00 21.56 5.03
C GLN A 131 -5.09 21.57 3.80
N ASP A 132 -3.80 21.89 4.00
CA ASP A 132 -2.78 21.95 2.96
C ASP A 132 -1.99 20.64 2.81
N LEU A 133 -2.46 19.55 3.42
CA LEU A 133 -1.78 18.27 3.45
C LEU A 133 -2.07 17.46 2.18
N PHE A 134 -1.01 17.10 1.47
CA PHE A 134 -1.08 16.19 0.33
C PHE A 134 -0.86 14.73 0.77
N CYS A 135 -1.25 13.78 -0.08
CA CYS A 135 -0.88 12.37 0.08
C CYS A 135 -0.58 11.69 -1.26
N VAL A 136 0.21 10.61 -1.20
CA VAL A 136 0.43 9.66 -2.30
C VAL A 136 0.42 8.23 -1.79
N ASP A 137 -0.02 7.29 -2.63
CA ASP A 137 0.11 5.86 -2.34
C ASP A 137 1.40 5.31 -2.96
N SER A 138 2.34 4.88 -2.11
CA SER A 138 3.62 4.36 -2.58
C SER A 138 3.51 3.05 -3.34
N LEU A 139 2.45 2.24 -3.14
CA LEU A 139 2.23 1.02 -3.91
C LEU A 139 2.03 1.36 -5.39
N ALA A 140 1.18 2.35 -5.68
CA ALA A 140 0.98 2.86 -7.03
C ALA A 140 2.28 3.50 -7.57
N GLY A 141 3.00 4.23 -6.73
CA GLY A 141 4.27 4.85 -7.08
C GLY A 141 5.33 3.85 -7.51
N PHE A 142 5.58 2.80 -6.72
CA PHE A 142 6.56 1.78 -7.08
C PHE A 142 6.11 0.93 -8.26
N LYS A 143 4.81 0.63 -8.40
CA LYS A 143 4.28 -0.01 -9.63
C LYS A 143 4.61 0.83 -10.87
N HIS A 144 4.53 2.16 -10.78
CA HIS A 144 4.87 3.05 -11.90
C HIS A 144 6.40 3.15 -12.13
N VAL A 145 7.16 3.44 -11.08
CA VAL A 145 8.61 3.68 -11.17
C VAL A 145 9.37 2.43 -11.60
N ILE A 146 8.97 1.24 -11.11
CA ILE A 146 9.71 0.01 -11.41
C ILE A 146 9.27 -0.61 -12.75
N ARG A 147 8.02 -0.41 -13.19
CA ARG A 147 7.56 -0.92 -14.50
C ARG A 147 7.98 -0.03 -15.66
N SER A 148 8.24 1.26 -15.41
CA SER A 148 8.74 2.16 -16.44
C SER A 148 10.22 1.84 -16.68
N PRO A 149 10.59 1.20 -17.80
CA PRO A 149 12.00 1.03 -18.11
C PRO A 149 12.51 2.44 -18.42
N THR A 150 13.26 3.04 -17.49
CA THR A 150 14.09 4.19 -17.83
C THR A 150 15.05 3.74 -18.92
N THR A 151 14.78 4.14 -20.17
CA THR A 151 15.73 4.11 -21.28
C THR A 151 16.88 5.06 -20.92
N ASN A 152 17.81 4.61 -20.09
CA ASN A 152 19.08 5.28 -19.78
C ASN A 152 20.02 4.28 -19.09
N GLY A 153 20.39 3.23 -19.82
CA GLY A 153 21.64 2.49 -19.61
C GLY A 153 22.63 2.94 -20.67
N ALA A 154 23.48 3.92 -20.34
CA ALA A 154 24.60 4.30 -21.17
C ALA A 154 25.54 3.09 -21.33
N ASN A 155 25.67 2.63 -22.58
CA ASN A 155 26.68 1.67 -22.99
C ASN A 155 28.07 2.22 -22.67
N THR A 156 28.79 1.51 -21.81
CA THR A 156 30.23 1.60 -21.70
C THR A 156 30.88 0.91 -22.92
N SER A 157 31.61 1.70 -23.69
CA SER A 157 32.73 1.33 -24.58
C SER A 157 32.51 0.31 -25.71
N SER A 158 32.35 0.81 -26.93
CA SER A 158 33.15 0.36 -28.07
C SER A 158 33.35 1.51 -29.08
N ILE A 159 34.57 1.63 -29.57
CA ILE A 159 35.10 2.74 -30.39
C ILE A 159 35.01 2.35 -31.88
N ARG A 160 34.84 3.37 -32.75
CA ARG A 160 35.16 3.49 -34.21
C ARG A 160 34.01 3.10 -35.16
N LYS A 161 33.74 3.79 -36.28
CA LYS A 161 34.29 4.97 -36.99
C LYS A 161 33.23 5.40 -38.05
N ASP A 162 33.36 6.64 -38.56
CA ASP A 162 32.62 7.28 -39.66
C ASP A 162 32.10 6.38 -40.79
N ASP A 163 30.91 6.69 -41.35
CA ASP A 163 30.84 7.35 -42.66
C ASP A 163 29.45 7.97 -42.95
N SER A 164 29.53 9.01 -43.77
CA SER A 164 28.54 9.90 -44.34
C SER A 164 27.64 9.26 -45.43
N LEU A 165 26.38 9.70 -45.55
CA LEU A 165 25.76 10.32 -46.75
C LEU A 165 24.22 10.31 -46.72
N ALA A 166 23.66 11.52 -46.84
CA ALA A 166 22.48 11.96 -47.60
C ALA A 166 21.48 10.93 -48.18
N ARG A 167 20.17 11.12 -47.92
CA ARG A 167 19.22 11.81 -48.85
C ARG A 167 17.75 11.71 -48.39
N SER A 168 17.08 12.81 -48.68
CA SER A 168 15.68 13.24 -48.65
C SER A 168 14.61 12.30 -49.25
N ILE A 169 13.33 12.73 -49.09
CA ILE A 169 12.06 12.42 -49.82
C ILE A 169 11.08 11.61 -48.94
N SER A 170 10.06 12.17 -48.26
CA SER A 170 8.83 12.93 -48.62
C SER A 170 7.59 12.04 -48.79
N MET A 171 6.51 12.42 -48.09
CA MET A 171 5.06 12.34 -48.46
C MET A 171 4.50 10.93 -48.71
N VAL A 172 3.25 10.54 -48.45
CA VAL A 172 1.88 11.12 -48.44
C VAL A 172 1.02 10.06 -47.70
N ASP A 173 0.08 10.39 -46.80
CA ASP A 173 -1.37 10.67 -47.03
C ASP A 173 -2.30 9.43 -46.98
N ASP A 174 -3.57 9.71 -46.65
CA ASP A 174 -4.82 8.96 -46.85
C ASP A 174 -5.21 7.94 -45.74
N SER A 175 -6.10 8.28 -44.78
CA SER A 175 -7.57 8.49 -44.80
C SER A 175 -8.37 7.19 -44.52
N LEU A 176 -9.26 7.20 -43.49
CA LEU A 176 -10.74 7.15 -43.59
C LEU A 176 -11.28 5.70 -43.87
N LEU A 177 -12.29 5.08 -43.24
CA LEU A 177 -13.46 5.43 -42.41
C LEU A 177 -14.08 4.13 -41.78
N GLU A 178 -14.75 4.31 -40.63
CA GLU A 178 -16.10 3.83 -40.18
C GLU A 178 -16.56 2.35 -40.32
N GLU A 179 -16.99 1.72 -39.19
CA GLU A 179 -18.39 1.42 -38.75
C GLU A 179 -18.83 -0.01 -39.17
N ASP A 180 -19.70 -0.81 -38.54
CA ASP A 180 -20.68 -0.67 -37.46
C ASP A 180 -21.15 -2.09 -36.97
N SER A 181 -21.96 -2.09 -35.90
CA SER A 181 -23.17 -2.95 -35.67
C SER A 181 -23.14 -4.36 -35.02
N LEU A 182 -23.59 -4.38 -33.74
CA LEU A 182 -24.82 -4.98 -33.14
C LEU A 182 -25.27 -6.47 -33.33
N ALA A 183 -25.31 -7.17 -32.16
CA ALA A 183 -26.43 -7.89 -31.49
C ALA A 183 -27.20 -9.09 -32.12
N LYS A 184 -27.31 -10.21 -31.36
CA LYS A 184 -28.54 -10.78 -30.72
C LYS A 184 -28.45 -12.26 -30.28
N ASP A 185 -28.97 -12.53 -29.06
CA ASP A 185 -29.92 -13.59 -28.59
C ASP A 185 -29.76 -15.08 -29.03
N ASN A 186 -30.11 -16.16 -28.30
CA ASN A 186 -30.65 -16.46 -26.96
C ASN A 186 -30.69 -18.01 -26.74
N ASN A 187 -30.62 -18.43 -25.48
CA ASN A 187 -31.26 -19.59 -24.80
C ASN A 187 -30.85 -21.08 -24.99
N SER A 188 -30.53 -21.73 -23.85
CA SER A 188 -31.33 -22.79 -23.16
C SER A 188 -30.52 -24.02 -22.70
N LEU A 189 -30.47 -24.28 -21.37
CA LEU A 189 -31.00 -25.49 -20.69
C LEU A 189 -30.33 -25.72 -19.32
N ILE A 190 -31.19 -26.07 -18.36
CA ILE A 190 -30.97 -26.24 -16.92
C ILE A 190 -30.36 -27.61 -16.61
N SER A 191 -29.46 -27.66 -15.63
CA SER A 191 -29.36 -28.79 -14.70
C SER A 191 -28.93 -28.28 -13.32
N GLU A 192 -29.82 -28.47 -12.35
CA GLU A 192 -29.61 -28.28 -10.92
C GLU A 192 -28.52 -29.24 -10.42
N ASP A 193 -27.57 -28.73 -9.63
CA ASP A 193 -27.13 -29.43 -8.43
C ASP A 193 -26.35 -28.50 -7.48
N SER A 194 -26.82 -28.47 -6.23
CA SER A 194 -26.08 -28.20 -4.98
C SER A 194 -25.52 -26.79 -4.68
N LEU A 195 -26.35 -26.02 -3.96
CA LEU A 195 -26.08 -25.40 -2.65
C LEU A 195 -24.63 -24.92 -2.36
N ILE A 196 -24.38 -23.62 -2.59
CA ILE A 196 -23.86 -22.59 -1.67
C ILE A 196 -23.85 -21.30 -2.50
N SER A 197 -24.87 -20.46 -2.33
CA SER A 197 -24.95 -19.17 -3.04
C SER A 197 -24.08 -18.14 -2.32
N ASP A 198 -22.83 -18.02 -2.78
CA ASP A 198 -21.90 -16.91 -2.53
C ASP A 198 -22.31 -15.66 -3.34
N ASP A 199 -23.56 -15.20 -3.18
CA ASP A 199 -24.01 -13.92 -3.73
C ASP A 199 -23.94 -12.85 -2.63
N TRP A 200 -22.82 -12.14 -2.61
CA TRP A 200 -22.51 -11.04 -1.69
C TRP A 200 -22.86 -9.69 -2.33
N PRO A 201 -23.86 -8.93 -1.83
CA PRO A 201 -24.21 -7.64 -2.43
C PRO A 201 -23.24 -6.51 -2.00
N GLU A 202 -22.72 -5.83 -3.02
CA GLU A 202 -22.10 -4.50 -3.14
C GLU A 202 -21.33 -3.93 -1.93
N LEU A 203 -20.06 -4.29 -1.85
CA LEU A 203 -19.04 -3.57 -1.10
C LEU A 203 -18.51 -2.39 -1.93
N ASP A 204 -18.42 -1.21 -1.33
CA ASP A 204 -17.74 0.00 -1.85
C ASP A 204 -16.22 -0.14 -2.13
N VAL A 205 -15.73 -1.38 -2.22
CA VAL A 205 -14.38 -1.79 -2.63
C VAL A 205 -14.52 -3.26 -3.09
N SER A 206 -14.04 -3.62 -4.28
CA SER A 206 -14.25 -4.94 -4.88
C SER A 206 -13.62 -6.07 -4.06
N THR A 207 -14.18 -7.27 -4.10
CA THR A 207 -13.65 -8.47 -3.41
C THR A 207 -12.20 -8.78 -3.82
N ASP A 208 -11.80 -8.40 -5.02
CA ASP A 208 -10.44 -8.58 -5.55
C ASP A 208 -9.44 -7.57 -4.97
N ASP A 209 -9.89 -6.35 -4.63
CA ASP A 209 -9.08 -5.36 -3.94
C ASP A 209 -8.75 -5.81 -2.50
N TRP A 210 -9.64 -6.58 -1.87
CA TRP A 210 -9.41 -7.12 -0.52
C TRP A 210 -8.45 -8.29 -0.51
N LYS A 211 -8.45 -9.15 -1.53
CA LYS A 211 -7.39 -10.16 -1.69
C LYS A 211 -6.03 -9.51 -1.92
N GLU A 212 -5.98 -8.33 -2.54
CA GLU A 212 -4.74 -7.56 -2.66
C GLU A 212 -4.31 -7.00 -1.29
N ILE A 213 -5.21 -6.41 -0.50
CA ILE A 213 -4.92 -5.91 0.86
C ILE A 213 -4.51 -7.05 1.79
N ASP A 214 -5.28 -8.14 1.81
CA ASP A 214 -5.00 -9.31 2.63
C ASP A 214 -3.72 -10.02 2.16
N SER A 215 -3.43 -10.09 0.85
CA SER A 215 -2.13 -10.56 0.38
C SER A 215 -0.98 -9.62 0.75
N LEU A 216 -1.22 -8.31 0.85
CA LEU A 216 -0.21 -7.34 1.29
C LEU A 216 0.07 -7.47 2.79
N CYS A 217 -0.95 -7.77 3.59
CA CYS A 217 -0.86 -7.96 5.04
C CYS A 217 -0.45 -9.40 5.45
N SER A 218 -0.82 -10.43 4.68
CA SER A 218 -0.75 -11.85 5.07
C SER A 218 0.38 -12.65 4.41
N SER A 219 1.16 -12.10 3.48
CA SER A 219 2.24 -12.84 2.76
C SER A 219 3.48 -13.20 3.61
N PHE A 220 3.37 -13.23 4.95
CA PHE A 220 4.45 -13.61 5.86
C PHE A 220 4.07 -14.74 6.82
N SER A 221 3.00 -15.49 6.51
CA SER A 221 2.54 -16.62 7.33
C SER A 221 3.48 -17.84 7.31
N ASP A 222 4.39 -17.96 6.33
CA ASP A 222 5.22 -19.15 6.19
C ASP A 222 6.65 -18.95 6.71
N MET A 223 6.82 -19.13 8.02
CA MET A 223 8.07 -19.63 8.59
C MET A 223 7.81 -20.91 9.40
N PRO A 224 8.56 -22.00 9.15
CA PRO A 224 8.40 -23.22 9.93
C PRO A 224 8.99 -23.04 11.33
N LEU A 225 8.20 -23.42 12.33
CA LEU A 225 8.69 -23.64 13.69
C LEU A 225 9.55 -24.90 13.70
N ASP A 226 10.83 -24.75 14.01
CA ASP A 226 11.73 -25.88 14.28
C ASP A 226 11.33 -26.56 15.60
N ASN A 227 11.04 -27.86 15.54
CA ASN A 227 11.25 -28.73 16.68
C ASN A 227 11.40 -30.22 16.28
N SER A 228 12.61 -30.72 16.50
CA SER A 228 12.98 -32.12 16.81
C SER A 228 12.91 -33.21 15.72
N ARG A 229 14.12 -33.62 15.30
CA ARG A 229 14.61 -34.98 14.96
C ARG A 229 13.59 -36.07 14.57
N SER A 230 13.67 -36.52 13.31
CA SER A 230 13.89 -37.95 13.00
C SER A 230 14.40 -38.16 11.57
N SER A 231 15.17 -39.24 11.44
CA SER A 231 16.04 -39.66 10.34
C SER A 231 15.38 -40.07 9.02
N ARG A 232 16.15 -39.88 7.92
CA ARG A 232 16.30 -40.72 6.71
C ARG A 232 15.08 -40.95 5.80
N ASN A 233 15.16 -40.50 4.54
CA ASN A 233 15.65 -41.30 3.41
C ASN A 233 15.69 -40.50 2.10
N PHE A 234 16.66 -40.83 1.25
CA PHE A 234 16.75 -40.48 -0.16
C PHE A 234 15.50 -40.96 -0.91
N ASP A 235 14.95 -40.14 -1.82
CA ASP A 235 14.40 -40.66 -3.08
C ASP A 235 14.35 -39.57 -4.18
N GLU A 236 15.04 -39.94 -5.25
CA GLU A 236 15.03 -39.56 -6.67
C GLU A 236 14.05 -38.47 -7.18
N CYS A 237 14.62 -37.37 -7.71
CA CYS A 237 13.92 -36.41 -8.58
C CYS A 237 13.59 -37.03 -9.94
N ARG A 238 12.30 -37.11 -10.28
CA ARG A 238 11.82 -37.20 -11.67
C ARG A 238 11.46 -35.80 -12.17
N GLU A 239 12.31 -35.26 -13.02
CA GLU A 239 12.01 -34.08 -13.83
C GLU A 239 10.86 -34.38 -14.79
N THR A 240 9.78 -33.61 -14.69
CA THR A 240 8.85 -33.42 -15.80
C THR A 240 8.80 -31.94 -16.12
N SER A 241 9.59 -31.57 -17.13
CA SER A 241 9.67 -30.24 -17.70
C SER A 241 8.33 -29.86 -18.35
N LYS A 242 7.54 -29.04 -17.66
CA LYS A 242 6.47 -28.23 -18.26
C LYS A 242 6.99 -26.81 -18.42
N ASN A 243 7.27 -26.44 -19.67
CA ASN A 243 7.53 -25.07 -20.08
C ASN A 243 6.25 -24.23 -19.95
N ASN A 244 5.98 -23.72 -18.74
CA ASN A 244 5.11 -22.57 -18.58
C ASN A 244 6.00 -21.32 -18.57
N LYS A 245 5.86 -20.44 -19.57
CA LYS A 245 6.27 -19.04 -19.41
C LYS A 245 5.29 -18.38 -18.45
N GLU A 246 5.37 -18.74 -17.17
CA GLU A 246 4.77 -17.95 -16.11
C GLU A 246 5.56 -16.65 -16.04
N THR A 247 4.94 -15.56 -16.45
CA THR A 247 5.44 -14.24 -16.07
C THR A 247 5.37 -14.19 -14.54
N GLU A 248 6.50 -14.39 -13.86
CA GLU A 248 6.59 -14.29 -12.40
C GLU A 248 5.91 -13.00 -11.95
N LYS A 249 4.78 -13.13 -11.26
CA LYS A 249 3.98 -12.00 -10.82
C LYS A 249 4.75 -11.30 -9.71
N ILE A 250 5.42 -10.20 -10.05
CA ILE A 250 6.23 -9.42 -9.11
C ILE A 250 5.33 -8.93 -7.97
N SER A 251 5.65 -9.33 -6.73
CA SER A 251 5.02 -8.80 -5.52
C SER A 251 5.49 -7.38 -5.24
N TYR A 252 4.55 -6.54 -4.81
CA TYR A 252 4.79 -5.17 -4.38
C TYR A 252 4.46 -4.97 -2.90
N THR A 253 4.47 -6.03 -2.09
CA THR A 253 4.43 -5.85 -0.62
C THR A 253 5.65 -5.02 -0.19
N LEU A 254 5.53 -4.23 0.89
CA LEU A 254 6.63 -3.38 1.36
C LEU A 254 7.90 -4.20 1.61
N SER A 255 7.76 -5.34 2.29
CA SER A 255 8.86 -6.28 2.54
C SER A 255 9.52 -6.80 1.26
N ASN A 256 8.75 -7.20 0.25
CA ASN A 256 9.32 -7.70 -1.01
C ASN A 256 9.93 -6.57 -1.85
N LEU A 257 9.34 -5.36 -1.80
CA LEU A 257 9.92 -4.15 -2.38
C LEU A 257 11.25 -3.82 -1.73
N TYR A 258 11.31 -3.81 -0.39
CA TYR A 258 12.50 -3.50 0.37
C TYR A 258 13.62 -4.49 0.08
N LYS A 259 13.35 -5.80 0.13
CA LYS A 259 14.33 -6.84 -0.25
C LYS A 259 14.86 -6.64 -1.66
N ARG A 260 13.98 -6.31 -2.61
CA ARG A 260 14.35 -6.15 -4.03
C ARG A 260 15.13 -4.88 -4.32
N ILE A 261 14.71 -3.74 -3.76
CA ILE A 261 15.31 -2.42 -4.01
C ILE A 261 16.60 -2.28 -3.20
N MET A 262 16.55 -2.61 -1.90
CA MET A 262 17.65 -2.36 -0.97
C MET A 262 18.63 -3.52 -0.87
N ARG A 263 18.24 -4.74 -1.29
CA ARG A 263 19.00 -5.97 -1.11
C ARG A 263 19.36 -6.24 0.37
N LYS A 264 18.47 -5.84 1.26
CA LYS A 264 18.55 -6.02 2.71
C LYS A 264 17.42 -6.95 3.16
N GLU A 265 17.67 -7.71 4.22
CA GLU A 265 16.60 -8.43 4.89
C GLU A 265 15.68 -7.48 5.65
N VAL A 266 14.41 -7.86 5.74
CA VAL A 266 13.40 -7.11 6.47
C VAL A 266 13.67 -7.25 7.96
N TYR A 267 13.50 -6.14 8.70
CA TYR A 267 13.73 -6.06 10.12
C TYR A 267 12.49 -5.45 10.78
N ASN A 268 12.00 -6.08 11.84
CA ASN A 268 10.84 -5.61 12.62
C ASN A 268 9.62 -5.19 11.77
N ALA A 269 9.28 -5.96 10.74
CA ALA A 269 8.02 -5.73 10.02
C ALA A 269 6.84 -5.77 11.01
N HIS A 270 5.80 -4.97 10.73
CA HIS A 270 4.65 -4.76 11.61
C HIS A 270 5.01 -3.99 12.88
N ARG A 271 5.94 -3.04 12.74
CA ARG A 271 6.16 -1.95 13.67
C ARG A 271 6.13 -0.67 12.87
N ALA A 272 5.20 0.23 13.19
CA ALA A 272 4.90 1.37 12.32
C ALA A 272 6.12 2.25 12.01
N GLU A 273 7.04 2.40 12.98
CA GLU A 273 8.28 3.16 12.77
C GLU A 273 9.24 2.47 11.81
N ASP A 274 9.43 1.16 11.95
CA ASP A 274 10.36 0.38 11.12
C ASP A 274 9.83 0.28 9.68
N ASP A 275 8.51 0.12 9.50
CA ASP A 275 7.85 0.14 8.19
C ASP A 275 7.96 1.50 7.49
N CYS A 276 7.81 2.61 8.23
CA CYS A 276 8.08 3.95 7.71
C CYS A 276 9.54 4.12 7.23
N LEU A 277 10.50 3.60 8.00
CA LEU A 277 11.93 3.69 7.66
C LEU A 277 12.27 2.85 6.42
N MET A 278 11.75 1.63 6.31
CA MET A 278 11.90 0.80 5.12
C MET A 278 11.33 1.48 3.87
N LEU A 279 10.16 2.12 4.01
CA LEU A 279 9.53 2.85 2.92
C LEU A 279 10.36 4.08 2.51
N LEU A 280 10.88 4.83 3.48
CA LEU A 280 11.80 5.95 3.25
C LEU A 280 13.06 5.52 2.50
N GLU A 281 13.69 4.42 2.91
CA GLU A 281 14.88 3.88 2.24
C GLU A 281 14.58 3.50 0.79
N CYS A 282 13.44 2.85 0.53
CA CYS A 282 13.01 2.52 -0.83
C CYS A 282 12.82 3.77 -1.70
N VAL A 283 12.21 4.83 -1.16
CA VAL A 283 12.01 6.09 -1.87
C VAL A 283 13.35 6.81 -2.13
N ALA A 284 14.25 6.83 -1.14
CA ALA A 284 15.58 7.41 -1.29
C ALA A 284 16.42 6.69 -2.36
N ALA A 285 16.32 5.36 -2.42
CA ALA A 285 17.03 4.54 -3.41
C ALA A 285 16.50 4.70 -4.83
N THR A 286 15.19 4.89 -5.00
CA THR A 286 14.55 4.91 -6.32
C THR A 286 14.52 6.27 -7.00
N LYS A 287 14.78 7.39 -6.29
CA LYS A 287 14.91 8.80 -6.73
C LYS A 287 13.80 9.36 -7.64
N GLU A 288 13.44 8.67 -8.71
CA GLU A 288 12.33 8.85 -9.65
C GLU A 288 10.96 8.88 -8.95
N PHE A 289 10.87 8.36 -7.72
CA PHE A 289 9.68 8.47 -6.88
C PHE A 289 9.31 9.92 -6.56
N LEU A 290 10.27 10.80 -6.25
CA LEU A 290 9.96 12.18 -5.83
C LEU A 290 9.31 13.01 -6.97
N PRO A 291 9.83 12.99 -8.21
CA PRO A 291 9.15 13.61 -9.34
C PRO A 291 7.78 12.97 -9.65
N TRP A 292 7.64 11.66 -9.47
CA TRP A 292 6.34 11.00 -9.61
C TRP A 292 5.34 11.53 -8.57
N ALA A 293 5.74 11.63 -7.31
CA ALA A 293 4.90 12.11 -6.23
C ALA A 293 4.42 13.56 -6.47
N ASP A 294 5.28 14.46 -6.99
CA ASP A 294 4.86 15.83 -7.33
C ASP A 294 3.72 15.87 -8.37
N ARG A 295 3.67 14.88 -9.28
CA ARG A 295 2.65 14.79 -10.34
C ARG A 295 1.38 14.07 -9.89
N SER A 296 1.52 13.14 -8.96
CA SER A 296 0.47 12.21 -8.55
C SER A 296 -0.14 12.49 -7.19
N CYS A 297 0.44 13.42 -6.41
CA CYS A 297 -0.13 13.82 -5.14
C CYS A 297 -1.52 14.45 -5.31
N LYS A 298 -2.37 14.19 -4.31
CA LYS A 298 -3.74 14.68 -4.19
C LYS A 298 -3.96 15.21 -2.78
N SER A 299 -5.04 15.93 -2.55
CA SER A 299 -5.38 16.36 -1.19
C SER A 299 -5.67 15.14 -0.33
N ILE A 300 -5.28 15.15 0.94
CA ILE A 300 -5.69 14.08 1.87
C ILE A 300 -7.21 13.98 1.97
N TYR A 301 -7.92 15.09 1.74
CA TYR A 301 -9.38 15.17 1.75
C TYR A 301 -10.05 14.57 0.51
N ASP A 302 -9.28 14.22 -0.52
CA ASP A 302 -9.79 13.47 -1.67
C ASP A 302 -9.97 11.97 -1.34
N ILE A 303 -9.48 11.52 -0.18
CA ILE A 303 -9.69 10.16 0.33
C ILE A 303 -11.01 10.09 1.09
N VAL A 304 -11.81 9.06 0.79
CA VAL A 304 -13.03 8.76 1.54
C VAL A 304 -12.67 8.08 2.87
N PRO A 305 -13.05 8.66 4.03
CA PRO A 305 -12.81 8.04 5.34
C PRO A 305 -13.41 6.63 5.42
N LEU A 306 -12.88 5.79 6.31
CA LEU A 306 -13.47 4.48 6.55
C LEU A 306 -14.88 4.63 7.14
N ASP A 307 -15.91 4.16 6.42
CA ASP A 307 -17.29 4.24 6.90
C ASP A 307 -17.56 3.23 8.04
N ARG A 308 -17.51 3.72 9.27
CA ARG A 308 -17.79 2.96 10.50
C ARG A 308 -19.28 2.66 10.73
N LYS A 309 -20.19 3.30 9.98
CA LYS A 309 -21.65 3.15 10.12
C LYS A 309 -22.26 2.17 9.13
N LYS A 310 -21.53 1.81 8.07
CA LYS A 310 -21.95 0.86 7.02
C LYS A 310 -22.72 -0.37 7.55
N TYR A 311 -22.26 -0.97 8.64
CA TYR A 311 -22.82 -2.21 9.19
C TYR A 311 -23.77 -2.03 10.39
N LYS A 312 -24.14 -0.79 10.75
CA LYS A 312 -25.10 -0.54 11.86
C LYS A 312 -26.57 -0.74 11.44
N ASN A 313 -26.90 -0.66 10.15
CA ASN A 313 -28.28 -0.61 9.67
C ASN A 313 -28.91 -1.96 9.27
N ASN A 314 -28.16 -3.07 9.31
CA ASN A 314 -28.68 -4.39 8.91
C ASN A 314 -29.47 -5.12 10.02
N HIS A 315 -29.86 -4.45 11.11
CA HIS A 315 -30.56 -5.07 12.25
C HIS A 315 -31.98 -4.56 12.53
N PHE A 316 -32.63 -3.87 11.58
CA PHE A 316 -34.02 -3.39 11.75
C PHE A 316 -35.05 -3.96 10.76
N THR A 317 -34.72 -5.04 10.03
CA THR A 317 -35.69 -5.71 9.14
C THR A 317 -35.88 -7.18 9.52
N SER A 318 -36.26 -7.47 10.77
CA SER A 318 -36.86 -8.76 11.13
C SER A 318 -37.77 -8.62 12.36
N THR A 319 -38.76 -7.75 12.30
CA THR A 319 -39.90 -7.81 13.22
C THR A 319 -41.09 -7.02 12.65
N SER A 320 -41.83 -7.66 11.74
CA SER A 320 -43.27 -7.47 11.57
C SER A 320 -43.74 -8.15 10.27
N LEU A 321 -44.00 -9.44 10.33
CA LEU A 321 -45.07 -10.04 9.52
C LEU A 321 -45.85 -10.98 10.44
N SER A 322 -47.05 -10.49 10.76
CA SER A 322 -48.28 -11.15 11.22
C SER A 322 -48.26 -12.65 11.50
#